data_AF-A0A0W7WDY1-F1
#
_entry.id   AF-A0A0W7WDY1-F1
#
_cell.length_a   1.000
_cell.length_b   1.000
_cell.length_c   1.000
_cell.angle_alpha   90.00
_cell.angle_beta   90.00
_cell.angle_gamma   90.00
#
_symmetry.space_group_name_H-M   'P 1'
#
loop_
_entity.id
_entity.type
_entity.pdbx_description
1 polymer ?
#
loop_
_entity_poly.entity_id
_entity_poly.type
_entity_poly.pdbx_seq_one_letter_code
_entity_poly.pdbx_strand_id
1 'polypeptide(L)'
;MFKRLFGTAAGTRAAPGPVAGLRERVESWRFQRDVAAVTATLDRLSDRQLAMIGMRRGELFEAVSDMMLRAEEERRIGREVVALLERPRAAPAPAPAAEDLAEDRATAAA
;
A
#
# COMPACT_ATOMS: atom_id res chain seq x y z
N MET A 1 -16.87 13.78 -24.60
CA MET A 1 -17.28 14.45 -23.35
C MET A 1 -16.74 13.67 -22.14
N PHE A 2 -15.42 13.52 -21.99
CA PHE A 2 -14.78 12.65 -20.97
C PHE A 2 -13.45 13.20 -20.41
N LYS A 3 -13.23 14.52 -20.50
CA LYS A 3 -11.94 15.16 -20.14
C LYS A 3 -11.93 15.90 -18.79
N ARG A 4 -12.94 15.71 -17.92
CA ARG A 4 -13.16 16.60 -16.75
C ARG A 4 -13.24 15.94 -15.37
N LEU A 5 -12.99 14.65 -15.22
CA LEU A 5 -13.12 13.97 -13.91
C LEU A 5 -11.81 13.72 -13.16
N PHE A 6 -10.64 13.90 -13.77
CA PHE A 6 -9.34 13.77 -13.09
C PHE A 6 -8.65 15.11 -12.94
N GLY A 7 -9.44 16.12 -12.53
CA GLY A 7 -8.94 17.41 -12.12
C GLY A 7 -7.97 17.25 -10.96
N THR A 8 -6.73 17.64 -11.21
CA THR A 8 -5.67 17.88 -10.24
C THR A 8 -6.18 18.66 -9.04
N ALA A 9 -6.50 17.93 -7.96
CA ALA A 9 -6.58 18.51 -6.64
C ALA A 9 -5.16 18.88 -6.20
N ALA A 10 -4.72 20.08 -6.62
CA ALA A 10 -3.52 20.73 -6.12
C ALA A 10 -3.76 21.18 -4.66
N GLY A 11 -3.81 20.20 -3.77
CA GLY A 11 -3.65 20.40 -2.33
C GLY A 11 -2.16 20.46 -2.02
N THR A 12 -1.72 21.62 -1.53
CA THR A 12 -0.36 21.96 -1.10
C THR A 12 0.23 20.90 -0.15
N ARG A 13 0.93 19.91 -0.71
CA ARG A 13 1.87 19.05 -0.01
C ARG A 13 3.24 19.27 -0.63
N ALA A 14 4.24 19.48 0.24
CA ALA A 14 5.62 19.80 -0.10
C ALA A 14 6.07 19.11 -1.40
N ALA A 15 6.48 19.92 -2.39
CA ALA A 15 6.83 19.45 -3.71
C ALA A 15 7.93 18.37 -3.61
N PRO A 16 7.65 17.11 -4.02
CA PRO A 16 8.68 16.10 -4.14
C PRO A 16 9.73 16.60 -5.15
N GLY A 17 11.02 16.47 -4.83
CA GLY A 17 12.09 16.85 -5.75
C GLY A 17 11.93 16.20 -7.13
N PRO A 18 12.52 16.77 -8.21
CA PRO A 18 12.25 16.38 -9.60
C PRO A 18 12.46 14.88 -9.93
N VAL A 19 13.22 14.16 -9.09
CA VAL A 19 13.47 12.72 -9.19
C VAL A 19 12.32 11.84 -8.69
N ALA A 20 11.52 12.34 -7.73
CA ALA A 20 10.41 11.58 -7.16
C ALA A 20 9.27 11.38 -8.18
N GLY A 21 8.96 12.43 -8.96
CA GLY A 21 7.96 12.33 -10.04
C GLY A 21 8.44 11.45 -11.22
N LEU A 22 9.75 11.34 -11.46
CA LEU A 22 10.27 10.44 -12.49
C LEU A 22 10.05 8.98 -12.12
N ARG A 23 10.33 8.61 -10.86
CA ARG A 23 10.11 7.23 -10.38
C ARG A 23 8.64 6.82 -10.53
N GLU A 24 7.72 7.66 -10.09
CA GLU A 24 6.28 7.40 -10.20
C GLU A 24 5.83 7.21 -11.65
N ARG A 25 6.34 8.03 -12.58
CA ARG A 25 6.03 7.89 -14.01
C ARG A 25 6.60 6.61 -14.62
N VAL A 26 7.81 6.21 -14.20
CA VAL A 26 8.42 4.95 -14.66
C VAL A 26 7.64 3.74 -14.14
N GLU A 27 7.25 3.75 -12.86
CA GLU A 27 6.41 2.68 -12.28
C GLU A 27 5.05 2.60 -12.97
N SER A 28 4.40 3.75 -13.21
CA SER A 28 3.13 3.80 -13.95
C SER A 28 3.26 3.25 -15.38
N TRP A 29 4.33 3.59 -16.09
CA TRP A 29 4.59 3.06 -17.43
C TRP A 29 4.83 1.55 -17.41
N ARG A 30 5.59 1.04 -16.44
CA ARG A 30 5.81 -0.41 -16.26
C ARG A 30 4.50 -1.14 -15.99
N PHE A 31 3.67 -0.60 -15.09
CA PHE A 31 2.36 -1.16 -14.79
C PHE A 31 1.48 -1.28 -16.05
N GLN A 32 1.39 -0.20 -16.84
CA GLN A 32 0.63 -0.21 -18.09
C GLN A 32 1.16 -1.22 -19.10
N ARG A 33 2.48 -1.32 -19.23
CA ARG A 33 3.15 -2.30 -20.09
C ARG A 33 2.84 -3.73 -19.65
N ASP A 34 2.90 -4.01 -18.36
CA ASP A 34 2.68 -5.36 -17.82
C ASP A 34 1.22 -5.79 -17.98
N VAL A 35 0.27 -4.89 -17.70
CA VAL A 35 -1.16 -5.12 -17.98
C VAL A 35 -1.36 -5.44 -19.46
N ALA A 36 -0.77 -4.66 -20.37
CA ALA A 36 -0.89 -4.90 -21.80
C ALA A 36 -0.27 -6.25 -22.22
N ALA A 37 0.90 -6.61 -21.69
CA ALA A 37 1.57 -7.86 -22.00
C ALA A 37 0.77 -9.09 -21.52
N VAL A 38 0.26 -9.05 -20.29
CA VAL A 38 -0.56 -10.14 -19.72
C VAL A 38 -1.87 -10.26 -20.49
N THR A 39 -2.55 -9.13 -20.73
CA THR A 39 -3.81 -9.09 -21.50
C THR A 39 -3.60 -9.68 -22.90
N ALA A 40 -2.55 -9.26 -23.62
CA ALA A 40 -2.23 -9.78 -24.94
C ALA A 40 -1.88 -11.26 -24.94
N THR A 41 -1.23 -11.75 -23.87
CA THR A 41 -0.90 -13.17 -23.73
C THR A 41 -2.16 -14.02 -23.52
N LEU A 42 -3.06 -13.57 -22.65
CA LEU A 42 -4.31 -14.26 -22.36
C LEU A 42 -5.30 -14.17 -23.54
N ASP A 43 -5.31 -13.07 -24.29
CA ASP A 43 -6.15 -12.92 -25.47
C ASP A 43 -5.82 -13.94 -26.58
N ARG A 44 -4.59 -14.48 -26.59
CA ARG A 44 -4.21 -15.56 -27.53
C ARG A 44 -4.80 -16.93 -27.17
N LEU A 45 -5.36 -17.09 -25.98
CA LEU A 45 -6.02 -18.32 -25.56
C LEU A 45 -7.41 -18.42 -26.21
N SER A 46 -7.86 -19.64 -26.47
CA SER A 46 -9.24 -19.90 -26.87
C SER A 46 -10.22 -19.62 -25.73
N ASP A 47 -11.50 -19.38 -26.04
CA ASP A 47 -12.53 -19.12 -25.02
C ASP A 47 -12.70 -20.30 -24.06
N ARG A 48 -12.51 -21.54 -24.54
CA ARG A 48 -12.50 -22.72 -23.67
C ARG A 48 -11.34 -22.68 -22.66
N GLN A 49 -10.17 -22.24 -23.08
CA GLN A 49 -9.00 -22.10 -22.20
C GLN A 49 -9.19 -20.97 -21.18
N LEU A 50 -9.76 -19.83 -21.61
CA LEU A 50 -10.13 -18.75 -20.71
C LEU A 50 -11.19 -19.22 -19.68
N ALA A 51 -12.19 -19.99 -20.12
CA ALA A 51 -13.21 -20.53 -19.23
C ALA A 51 -12.64 -21.50 -18.17
N MET A 52 -11.59 -22.27 -18.50
CA MET A 52 -10.93 -23.15 -17.53
C MET A 52 -10.26 -22.39 -16.38
N ILE A 53 -9.78 -21.16 -16.65
CA ILE A 53 -9.23 -20.27 -15.62
C ILE A 53 -10.28 -19.31 -15.05
N GLY A 54 -11.56 -19.57 -15.33
CA GLY A 54 -12.68 -18.78 -14.81
C GLY A 54 -12.80 -17.37 -15.42
N MET A 55 -12.17 -17.11 -16.56
CA MET A 55 -12.20 -15.80 -17.22
C MET A 55 -13.08 -15.81 -18.47
N ARG A 56 -13.71 -14.67 -18.75
CA ARG A 56 -14.40 -14.38 -20.01
C ARG A 56 -13.58 -13.37 -20.80
N ARG A 57 -13.53 -13.54 -22.12
CA ARG A 57 -12.76 -12.65 -23.02
C ARG A 57 -13.16 -11.17 -22.87
N GLY A 58 -14.46 -10.90 -22.74
CA GLY A 58 -14.97 -9.53 -22.58
C GLY A 58 -14.55 -8.84 -21.28
N GLU A 59 -14.17 -9.60 -20.26
CA GLU A 59 -13.80 -9.12 -18.92
C GLU A 59 -12.28 -9.15 -18.69
N LEU A 60 -11.52 -9.58 -19.69
CA LEU A 60 -10.11 -9.94 -19.55
C LEU A 60 -9.23 -8.75 -19.16
N PHE A 61 -9.49 -7.57 -19.74
CA PHE A 61 -8.78 -6.35 -19.38
C PHE A 61 -9.07 -5.90 -17.94
N GLU A 62 -10.34 -5.95 -17.53
CA GLU A 62 -10.77 -5.56 -16.17
C GLU A 62 -10.20 -6.54 -15.14
N ALA A 63 -10.31 -7.84 -15.39
CA ALA A 63 -9.78 -8.89 -14.53
C ALA A 63 -8.25 -8.78 -14.33
N VAL A 64 -7.49 -8.52 -15.41
CA VAL A 64 -6.04 -8.33 -15.33
C VAL A 64 -5.70 -7.03 -14.58
N SER A 65 -6.45 -5.95 -14.82
CA SER A 65 -6.25 -4.68 -14.13
C SER A 65 -6.49 -4.83 -12.62
N ASP A 66 -7.58 -5.48 -12.22
CA ASP A 66 -7.92 -5.76 -10.82
C ASP A 66 -6.88 -6.65 -10.14
N MET A 67 -6.41 -7.70 -10.84
CA MET A 67 -5.35 -8.58 -10.34
C MET A 67 -4.08 -7.79 -10.04
N MET A 68 -3.68 -6.88 -10.93
CA MET A 68 -2.49 -6.06 -10.72
C MET A 68 -2.65 -5.04 -9.60
N LEU A 69 -3.84 -4.43 -9.46
CA LEU A 69 -4.15 -3.53 -8.34
C LEU A 69 -4.09 -4.26 -7.00
N ARG A 70 -4.69 -5.45 -6.90
CA ARG A 70 -4.61 -6.29 -5.69
C ARG A 70 -3.18 -6.68 -5.36
N ALA A 71 -2.40 -7.09 -6.37
CA ALA A 71 -1.00 -7.44 -6.16
C ALA A 71 -0.17 -6.25 -5.64
N GLU A 72 -0.42 -5.03 -6.11
CA GLU A 72 0.29 -3.85 -5.61
C GLU A 72 -0.15 -3.48 -4.19
N GLU A 73 -1.43 -3.63 -3.87
CA GLU A 73 -1.95 -3.45 -2.52
C GLU A 73 -1.35 -4.45 -1.53
N GLU A 74 -1.26 -5.73 -1.90
CA GLU A 74 -0.58 -6.76 -1.10
C GLU A 74 0.89 -6.43 -0.87
N ARG A 75 1.61 -5.93 -1.89
CA ARG A 75 2.99 -5.46 -1.74
C ARG A 75 3.08 -4.26 -0.81
N ARG A 76 2.14 -3.30 -0.89
CA ARG A 76 2.09 -2.14 0.01
C ARG A 76 1.94 -2.60 1.46
N ILE A 77 0.98 -3.49 1.74
CA ILE A 77 0.78 -4.08 3.06
C ILE A 77 2.04 -4.81 3.52
N GLY A 78 2.67 -5.60 2.64
CA GLY A 78 3.93 -6.29 2.94
C GLY A 78 5.05 -5.32 3.37
N ARG A 79 5.21 -4.21 2.66
CA ARG A 79 6.18 -3.15 3.03
C ARG A 79 5.86 -2.52 4.38
N GLU A 80 4.59 -2.29 4.68
CA GLU A 80 4.15 -1.74 5.98
C GLU A 80 4.42 -2.72 7.12
N VAL A 81 4.13 -4.01 6.93
CA VAL A 81 4.41 -5.06 7.92
C VAL A 81 5.91 -5.16 8.20
N VAL A 82 6.75 -5.18 7.16
CA VAL A 82 8.20 -5.19 7.32
C VAL A 82 8.67 -3.96 8.12
N ALA A 83 8.19 -2.76 7.77
CA ALA A 83 8.54 -1.54 8.50
C ALA A 83 8.10 -1.54 9.97
N LEU A 84 6.99 -2.20 10.30
CA LEU A 84 6.54 -2.38 11.69
C LEU A 84 7.44 -3.36 12.46
N LEU A 85 7.88 -4.45 11.82
CA LEU A 85 8.76 -5.44 12.43
C LEU A 85 10.19 -4.91 12.64
N GLU A 86 10.68 -4.09 11.71
CA GLU A 86 12.00 -3.46 11.80
C GLU A 86 12.06 -2.34 12.83
N ARG A 87 10.91 -1.84 13.31
CA ARG A 87 10.86 -0.82 14.36
C ARG A 87 11.22 -1.46 15.71
N PRO A 88 12.33 -1.07 16.37
CA PRO A 88 12.64 -1.59 17.69
C PRO A 88 11.48 -1.28 18.63
N ARG A 89 10.93 -2.31 19.28
CA ARG A 89 9.95 -2.11 20.35
C ARG A 89 10.63 -1.29 21.43
N ALA A 90 10.23 -0.03 21.58
CA ALA A 90 10.68 0.77 22.72
C ALA A 90 10.35 -0.02 23.99
N ALA A 91 11.37 -0.31 24.79
CA ALA A 91 11.17 -0.95 26.08
C ALA A 91 10.20 -0.08 26.89
N PRO A 92 9.20 -0.65 27.58
CA PRO A 92 8.38 0.13 28.49
C PRO A 92 9.31 0.81 29.49
N ALA A 93 9.17 2.13 29.63
CA ALA A 93 9.91 2.89 30.63
C ALA A 93 9.69 2.22 31.99
N PRO A 94 10.74 1.99 32.80
CA PRO A 94 10.56 1.43 34.13
C PRO A 94 9.56 2.30 34.89
N ALA A 95 8.52 1.67 35.44
CA ALA A 95 7.58 2.35 36.31
C ALA A 95 8.38 3.09 37.40
N PRO A 96 8.05 4.36 37.72
CA PRO A 96 8.71 5.03 38.83
C PRO A 96 8.53 4.16 40.07
N ALA A 97 9.65 3.83 40.71
CA ALA A 97 9.68 3.02 41.91
C ALA A 97 8.71 3.62 42.93
N ALA A 98 7.87 2.77 43.51
CA ALA A 98 6.90 3.14 44.53
C ALA A 98 7.57 3.44 45.88
N GLU A 99 8.62 4.25 45.90
CA GLU A 99 9.28 4.71 47.14
C GLU A 99 8.68 6.02 47.66
N ASP A 100 8.01 6.83 46.83
CA ASP A 100 7.45 8.12 47.25
C ASP A 100 6.09 8.05 47.96
N LEU A 101 5.44 6.87 48.04
CA LEU A 101 4.15 6.73 48.75
C LEU A 101 4.30 6.32 50.23
N ALA A 102 5.53 6.09 50.70
CA ALA A 102 5.80 5.77 52.11
C ALA A 102 6.00 7.02 52.98
N GLU A 103 6.43 8.14 52.40
CA GLU A 103 6.70 9.37 53.16
C GLU A 103 5.40 10.09 53.59
N ASP A 104 4.33 10.02 52.79
CA ASP A 104 3.06 10.69 53.09
C ASP A 104 2.22 10.02 54.20
N ARG A 105 2.54 8.77 54.60
CA ARG A 105 1.89 8.11 55.75
C ARG A 105 2.60 8.32 57.08
N ALA A 106 3.86 8.78 57.07
CA ALA A 106 4.61 9.02 58.30
C ALA A 106 4.28 10.39 58.94
N THR A 107 3.92 11.39 58.14
CA THR A 107 3.59 12.76 58.59
C THR A 107 2.14 12.97 59.02
N ALA A 108 1.24 12.02 58.76
CA ALA A 108 -0.16 12.08 59.19
C ALA A 108 -0.41 11.42 60.57
N ALA A 109 0.63 10.88 61.22
CA ALA A 109 0.53 10.15 62.49
C ALA A 109 1.41 10.74 63.63
N ALA A 110 1.85 12.00 63.50
CA ALA A 110 2.54 12.76 64.56
C ALA A 110 1.67 13.95 65.01
#